data_AF-A0A1S1Y890-F1
#
_entry.id   AF-A0A1S1Y890-F1
#
_cell.length_a   1.000
_cell.length_b   1.000
_cell.length_c   1.000
_cell.angle_alpha   90.00
_cell.angle_beta   90.00
_cell.angle_gamma   90.00
#
_symmetry.space_group_name_H-M   'P 1'
#
loop_
_entity.id
_entity.type
_entity.pdbx_description
1 polymer ?
#
loop_
_entity_poly.entity_id
_entity_poly.type
_entity_poly.pdbx_seq_one_letter_code
_entity_poly.pdbx_strand_id
1 'polypeptide(L)'
;MSELVDKWYQSHGQHLKDGENQLLMIRNMCSRLKNPRAIEIDADLFLAYRNERLAAGVSANTINHEQTYLNAIFNELGRSGDWSEPNPVGKVKKLKN
;
A
#
# COMPACT_ATOMS: atom_id res chain seq x y z
N MET A 1 -4.02 -1.65 10.02
CA MET A 1 -3.15 -1.07 8.97
C MET A 1 -2.80 0.38 9.29
N SER A 2 -3.77 1.22 9.65
CA SER A 2 -3.57 2.64 9.93
C SER A 2 -2.43 2.95 10.90
N GLU A 3 -2.31 2.23 12.02
CA GLU A 3 -1.22 2.45 12.99
C GLU A 3 0.19 2.25 12.41
N LEU A 4 0.40 1.24 11.56
CA LEU A 4 1.71 1.02 10.92
C LEU A 4 1.99 2.08 9.85
N VAL A 5 0.95 2.51 9.13
CA VAL A 5 1.07 3.57 8.14
C VAL A 5 1.40 4.91 8.80
N ASP A 6 0.79 5.19 9.96
CA ASP A 6 1.07 6.39 10.75
C ASP A 6 2.49 6.35 11.34
N LYS A 7 2.92 5.19 11.87
CA LYS A 7 4.31 4.98 12.30
C LYS A 7 5.31 5.19 11.16
N TRP A 8 5.06 4.59 10.00
CA TRP A 8 5.89 4.79 8.81
C TRP A 8 5.97 6.26 8.43
N TYR A 9 4.86 6.99 8.48
CA TYR A 9 4.86 8.41 8.15
C TYR A 9 5.70 9.23 9.14
N GLN A 10 5.53 8.99 10.45
CA GLN A 10 6.28 9.67 11.49
C GLN A 10 7.79 9.39 11.44
N SER A 11 8.19 8.14 11.15
CA SER A 11 9.59 7.76 11.12
C SER A 11 10.28 8.09 9.81
N HIS A 12 9.57 7.97 8.69
CA HIS A 12 10.14 8.04 7.34
C HIS A 12 9.36 8.95 6.40
N GLY A 13 8.06 8.69 6.23
CA GLY A 13 7.24 9.29 5.19
C GLY A 13 7.23 10.82 5.20
N GLN A 14 7.22 11.47 6.38
CA GLN A 14 7.22 12.93 6.52
C GLN A 14 8.47 13.61 5.93
N HIS A 15 9.55 12.88 5.71
CA HIS A 15 10.80 13.40 5.15
C HIS A 15 10.88 13.20 3.62
N LEU A 16 9.89 12.55 2.99
CA LEU A 16 9.83 12.35 1.55
C LEU A 16 9.11 13.50 0.86
N LYS A 17 9.60 13.90 -0.31
CA LYS A 17 8.95 14.92 -1.16
C LYS A 17 7.47 14.60 -1.46
N ASP A 18 7.14 13.31 -1.61
CA ASP A 18 5.79 12.83 -1.94
C ASP A 18 5.10 12.12 -0.76
N GLY A 19 5.64 12.26 0.45
CA GLY A 19 5.20 11.51 1.64
C GLY A 19 3.73 11.66 1.98
N GLU A 20 3.21 12.89 1.93
CA GLU A 20 1.80 13.19 2.18
C GLU A 20 0.87 12.51 1.16
N ASN A 21 1.25 12.50 -0.12
CA ASN A 21 0.47 11.84 -1.17
C ASN A 21 0.50 10.32 -1.00
N GLN A 22 1.65 9.74 -0.64
CA GLN A 22 1.75 8.31 -0.33
C GLN A 22 0.84 7.94 0.85
N LEU A 23 0.88 8.72 1.93
CA LEU A 23 0.03 8.55 3.11
C LEU A 23 -1.46 8.62 2.75
N LEU A 24 -1.87 9.68 2.05
CA LEU A 24 -3.27 9.89 1.64
C LEU A 24 -3.76 8.73 0.77
N MET A 25 -2.97 8.31 -0.21
CA MET A 25 -3.33 7.21 -1.10
C MET A 25 -3.53 5.91 -0.32
N ILE A 26 -2.62 5.59 0.61
CA ILE A 26 -2.71 4.35 1.39
C ILE A 26 -3.88 4.37 2.36
N ARG A 27 -4.16 5.51 2.99
CA ARG A 27 -5.37 5.69 3.81
C ARG A 27 -6.65 5.49 2.98
N ASN A 28 -6.67 6.03 1.76
CA ASN A 28 -7.78 5.83 0.83
C ASN A 28 -7.94 4.35 0.42
N MET A 29 -6.84 3.63 0.19
CA MET A 29 -6.86 2.18 -0.07
C MET A 29 -7.40 1.41 1.13
N CYS A 30 -6.94 1.72 2.35
CA CYS A 30 -7.42 1.10 3.58
C CYS A 30 -8.91 1.31 3.77
N SER A 31 -9.41 2.53 3.56
CA SER A 31 -10.84 2.85 3.62
C SER A 31 -11.66 2.00 2.64
N ARG A 32 -11.20 1.87 1.38
CA ARG A 32 -11.84 1.00 0.38
C ARG A 32 -11.85 -0.48 0.79
N LEU A 33 -10.79 -0.94 1.43
CA LEU A 33 -10.66 -2.30 1.97
C LEU A 33 -11.37 -2.50 3.33
N LYS A 34 -12.17 -1.53 3.79
CA LYS A 34 -12.85 -1.55 5.10
C LYS A 34 -11.90 -1.64 6.30
N ASN A 35 -10.77 -0.93 6.21
CA ASN A 35 -9.75 -0.78 7.24
C ASN A 35 -9.16 -2.13 7.75
N PRO A 36 -8.53 -2.92 6.87
CA PRO A 36 -7.97 -4.20 7.26
C PRO A 36 -6.85 -4.03 8.30
N ARG A 37 -6.62 -5.05 9.11
CA ARG A 37 -5.37 -5.20 9.86
C ARG A 37 -4.23 -5.39 8.86
N ALA A 38 -3.02 -4.98 9.24
CA ALA A 38 -1.88 -5.09 8.31
C ALA A 38 -1.59 -6.56 7.93
N ILE A 39 -1.82 -7.49 8.87
CA ILE A 39 -1.71 -8.94 8.66
C ILE A 39 -2.77 -9.53 7.72
N GLU A 40 -3.85 -8.79 7.45
CA GLU A 40 -4.88 -9.21 6.49
C GLU A 40 -4.56 -8.73 5.08
N ILE A 41 -3.57 -7.85 4.92
CA ILE A 41 -3.10 -7.46 3.59
C ILE A 41 -2.17 -8.55 3.08
N ASP A 42 -2.59 -9.22 2.02
CA ASP A 42 -1.79 -10.17 1.26
C ASP A 42 -1.93 -9.91 -0.25
N ALA A 43 -1.31 -10.78 -1.05
CA ALA A 43 -1.36 -10.68 -2.49
C ALA A 43 -2.78 -10.83 -3.04
N ASP A 44 -3.59 -11.71 -2.46
CA ASP A 44 -4.93 -12.04 -2.96
C ASP A 44 -5.91 -10.90 -2.66
N LEU A 45 -5.87 -10.33 -1.46
CA LEU A 45 -6.65 -9.15 -1.10
C LEU A 45 -6.30 -7.97 -2.02
N PHE A 46 -5.02 -7.76 -2.28
CA PHE A 46 -4.59 -6.68 -3.18
C PHE A 46 -5.01 -6.93 -4.64
N LEU A 47 -4.99 -8.17 -5.12
CA LEU A 47 -5.46 -8.52 -6.46
C LEU A 47 -6.98 -8.36 -6.61
N ALA A 48 -7.75 -8.73 -5.60
CA ALA A 48 -9.19 -8.46 -5.56
C ALA A 48 -9.48 -6.96 -5.62
N TYR A 49 -8.81 -6.17 -4.77
CA TYR A 49 -8.88 -4.71 -4.79
C TYR A 49 -8.53 -4.11 -6.16
N ARG A 50 -7.44 -4.58 -6.76
CA ARG A 50 -7.02 -4.16 -8.11
C ARG A 50 -8.11 -4.41 -9.14
N ASN A 51 -8.76 -5.57 -9.13
CA ASN A 51 -9.82 -5.91 -10.07
C ASN A 51 -11.05 -5.02 -9.89
N GLU A 52 -11.44 -4.74 -8.64
CA GLU A 52 -12.52 -3.78 -8.34
C GLU A 52 -12.20 -2.38 -8.86
N ARG A 53 -10.96 -1.91 -8.69
CA ARG A 53 -10.52 -0.59 -9.18
C ARG A 53 -10.54 -0.51 -10.70
N LEU A 54 -10.11 -1.56 -11.39
CA LEU A 54 -10.19 -1.66 -12.85
C LEU A 54 -11.65 -1.62 -13.33
N ALA A 55 -12.54 -2.37 -12.68
CA ALA A 55 -13.97 -2.37 -12.99
C ALA A 55 -14.62 -0.99 -12.78
N ALA A 56 -14.10 -0.21 -11.82
CA ALA A 56 -14.51 1.18 -11.57
C ALA A 56 -13.88 2.20 -12.55
N GLY A 57 -13.16 1.76 -13.58
CA GLY A 57 -12.56 2.64 -14.60
C GLY A 57 -11.26 3.33 -14.18
N VAL A 58 -10.64 2.91 -13.07
CA VAL A 58 -9.35 3.46 -12.63
C VAL A 58 -8.24 2.95 -13.54
N SER A 59 -7.37 3.85 -14.00
CA SER A 59 -6.29 3.50 -14.92
C SER A 59 -5.28 2.52 -14.31
N ALA A 60 -4.72 1.64 -15.14
CA ALA A 60 -3.63 0.74 -14.74
C ALA A 60 -2.43 1.51 -14.16
N ASN A 61 -2.12 2.68 -14.72
CA ASN A 61 -1.05 3.53 -14.20
C ASN A 61 -1.32 3.99 -12.76
N THR A 62 -2.54 4.46 -12.47
CA THR A 62 -2.94 4.84 -11.10
C THR A 62 -2.79 3.66 -10.15
N ILE A 63 -3.32 2.49 -10.49
CA ILE A 63 -3.24 1.30 -9.63
C ILE A 63 -1.78 0.84 -9.43
N ASN A 64 -0.93 0.99 -10.45
CA ASN A 64 0.50 0.70 -10.35
C ASN A 64 1.21 1.67 -9.40
N HIS A 65 0.81 2.94 -9.32
CA HIS A 65 1.28 3.87 -8.28
C HIS A 65 0.82 3.42 -6.90
N GLU A 66 -0.45 3.00 -6.77
CA GLU A 66 -0.98 2.47 -5.51
C GLU A 66 -0.16 1.29 -4.99
N GLN A 67 0.13 0.33 -5.86
CA GLN A 67 0.98 -0.81 -5.55
C GLN A 67 2.41 -0.40 -5.17
N THR A 68 2.97 0.58 -5.87
CA THR A 68 4.35 1.03 -5.65
C THR A 68 4.52 1.60 -4.24
N TYR A 69 3.58 2.43 -3.80
CA TYR A 69 3.63 3.01 -2.46
C TYR A 69 3.34 1.97 -1.38
N LEU A 70 2.39 1.05 -1.61
CA LEU A 70 2.14 -0.05 -0.68
C LEU A 70 3.41 -0.90 -0.49
N ASN A 71 4.11 -1.20 -1.58
CA ASN A 71 5.41 -1.88 -1.54
C ASN A 71 6.46 -1.09 -0.75
N ALA A 72 6.57 0.22 -0.99
CA ALA A 72 7.55 1.07 -0.32
C ALA A 72 7.33 1.12 1.20
N ILE A 73 6.08 1.25 1.63
CA ILE A 73 5.71 1.29 3.06
C ILE A 73 6.07 -0.03 3.75
N PHE A 74 5.64 -1.17 3.21
CA PHE A 74 5.93 -2.47 3.85
C PHE A 74 7.42 -2.81 3.85
N ASN A 75 8.15 -2.43 2.81
CA ASN A 75 9.61 -2.57 2.81
C ASN A 75 10.26 -1.71 3.91
N GLU A 76 9.81 -0.47 4.10
CA GLU A 76 10.35 0.40 5.15
C GLU A 76 9.98 -0.09 6.54
N LEU A 77 8.75 -0.53 6.76
CA LEU A 77 8.34 -1.13 8.04
C LEU A 77 9.15 -2.39 8.37
N GLY A 78 9.48 -3.20 7.36
CA GLY A 78 10.38 -4.34 7.53
C GLY A 78 11.81 -3.91 7.88
N ARG A 79 12.30 -2.82 7.27
CA ARG A 79 13.63 -2.25 7.58
C ARG A 79 13.70 -1.66 9.00
N SER A 80 12.63 -1.02 9.48
CA SER A 80 12.58 -0.44 10.83
C SER A 80 12.31 -1.47 11.94
N GLY A 81 11.91 -2.70 11.58
CA GLY A 81 11.51 -3.74 12.53
C GLY A 81 10.07 -3.61 13.03
N ASP A 82 9.28 -2.69 12.48
CA ASP A 82 7.84 -2.54 12.79
C ASP A 82 6.97 -3.59 12.08
N TRP A 83 7.55 -4.35 11.15
CA TRP A 83 6.89 -5.43 10.43
C TRP A 83 7.81 -6.66 10.32
N SER A 84 7.30 -7.83 10.74
CA SER A 84 8.07 -9.07 10.79
C SER A 84 7.80 -10.02 9.61
N GLU A 85 6.69 -9.83 8.90
CA GLU A 85 6.31 -10.70 7.78
C GLU A 85 6.93 -10.24 6.46
N PRO A 86 6.93 -11.08 5.41
CA PRO A 86 7.28 -10.64 4.07
C PRO A 86 6.39 -9.48 3.61
N ASN A 87 6.89 -8.67 2.68
CA ASN A 87 6.07 -7.65 2.03
C ASN A 87 4.91 -8.33 1.26
N PRO A 88 3.65 -8.00 1.60
CA PRO A 88 2.49 -8.74 1.10
C PRO A 88 2.26 -8.59 -0.40
N VAL A 89 2.76 -7.51 -1.01
CA VAL A 89 2.62 -7.23 -2.45
C VAL A 89 3.95 -7.20 -3.19
N GLY A 90 5.04 -7.64 -2.52
CA GLY A 90 6.40 -7.62 -3.05
C GLY A 90 6.60 -8.47 -4.30
N LYS A 91 5.82 -9.55 -4.45
CA LYS A 91 5.87 -10.46 -5.61
C LYS A 91 4.76 -10.21 -6.63
N VAL A 92 3.83 -9.30 -6.35
CA VAL A 92 2.72 -9.01 -7.26
C VAL A 92 3.26 -8.23 -8.45
N LYS A 93 2.98 -8.70 -9.68
CA LYS A 93 3.40 -7.98 -10.89
C LYS A 93 2.51 -6.75 -11.12
N LYS A 94 3.12 -5.67 -11.62
CA LYS A 94 2.40 -4.49 -12.11
C LYS A 94 1.54 -4.85 -13.33
N LEU A 95 0.47 -4.09 -13.52
CA LEU A 95 -0.34 -4.16 -14.75
C LEU A 95 0.49 -3.65 -15.92
N LYS A 96 0.30 -4.24 -17.11
CA LYS A 96 0.85 -3.70 -18.35
C LYS A 96 0.07 -2.42 -18.70
N ASN A 97 0.81 -1.35 -19.01
CA ASN A 97 0.25 -0.13 -19.57
C ASN A 97 0.10 -0.27 -21.09
#